data_AF-A0A0J9XXL2-F1
#
_entry.id   AF-A0A0J9XXL2-F1
#
_cell.length_a   1.000
_cell.length_b   1.000
_cell.length_c   1.000
_cell.angle_alpha   90.00
_cell.angle_beta   90.00
_cell.angle_gamma   90.00
#
_symmetry.space_group_name_H-M   'P 1'
#
loop_
_entity.id
_entity.type
_entity.pdbx_description
1 polymer ?
#
loop_
_entity_poly.entity_id
_entity_poly.type
_entity_poly.pdbx_seq_one_letter_code
_entity_poly.pdbx_strand_id
1 'polypeptide(L)'
;MVRDFDRQRSELKMQIRKSNTALKEKNEIIEQLKGEKTRLEKRIAIITKNKAALRGRVAENFLSAQAVARASKNATVTTSTKDLTPQNNEFCIMNAVDRGRHISQINNAPNVQNTVDIVENTDTLSDNEDVVAVEKEITPARFGKNVRWNEPLTTMTSISPSLSARSPLDYANPDMKLILTENNMVGRASLYRSEKDFTVYTLTHCGCHFYEYSNTDTRWIHSSKLYQVNYYGQAGATTVEMCEGKLLVRHFLTGQLEIYRGGGETTLMTPDGRRIEVIRDKSGSVRVEIYELDGRVRIRGRDEAETEHRATQTSCHRMDGSYASHIISDDSMEWRSPDYTVHRFKNGDTKVRLNLTDTSITMLVMDVGTVKHLSNSLDRRLPKYCVEWGTVARKRSRVIAATHSRVLNQL
;
A
#
# COMPACT_ATOMS: atom_id res chain seq x y z
N MET A 1 92.97 -25.66 16.28
CA MET A 1 92.31 -26.04 15.02
C MET A 1 91.32 -27.19 15.17
N VAL A 2 91.71 -28.48 15.29
CA VAL A 2 90.73 -29.60 15.25
C VAL A 2 89.63 -29.48 16.33
N ARG A 3 90.01 -29.18 17.58
CA ARG A 3 89.04 -29.01 18.69
C ARG A 3 88.08 -27.83 18.50
N ASP A 4 88.47 -26.82 17.74
CA ASP A 4 87.64 -25.61 17.50
C ASP A 4 86.52 -25.91 16.50
N PHE A 5 86.82 -26.72 15.46
CA PHE A 5 85.82 -27.19 14.51
C PHE A 5 84.77 -28.11 15.15
N ASP A 6 85.17 -29.02 16.06
CA ASP A 6 84.21 -29.86 16.78
C ASP A 6 83.30 -29.06 17.70
N ARG A 7 83.83 -28.01 18.35
CA ARG A 7 83.03 -27.07 19.15
C ARG A 7 82.02 -26.32 18.27
N GLN A 8 82.47 -25.70 17.18
CA GLN A 8 81.59 -25.01 16.23
C GLN A 8 80.50 -25.94 15.65
N ARG A 9 80.86 -27.19 15.33
CA ARG A 9 79.92 -28.21 14.84
C ARG A 9 78.90 -28.62 15.90
N SER A 10 79.26 -28.62 17.18
CA SER A 10 78.35 -28.88 18.30
C SER A 10 77.39 -27.70 18.52
N GLU A 11 77.91 -26.47 18.54
CA GLU A 11 77.14 -25.23 18.67
C GLU A 11 76.14 -25.08 17.49
N LEU A 12 76.55 -25.38 16.25
CA LEU A 12 75.66 -25.40 15.08
C LEU A 12 74.56 -26.45 15.20
N LYS A 13 74.86 -27.67 15.65
CA LYS A 13 73.86 -28.71 15.92
C LYS A 13 72.85 -28.28 16.99
N MET A 14 73.29 -27.57 18.02
CA MET A 14 72.43 -27.02 19.06
C MET A 14 71.53 -25.89 18.51
N GLN A 15 72.06 -24.98 17.69
CA GLN A 15 71.26 -23.95 17.02
C GLN A 15 70.21 -24.56 16.07
N ILE A 16 70.56 -25.57 15.27
CA ILE A 16 69.61 -26.28 14.39
C ILE A 16 68.49 -26.92 15.21
N ARG A 17 68.81 -27.58 16.33
CA ARG A 17 67.80 -28.15 17.24
C ARG A 17 66.86 -27.08 17.78
N LYS A 18 67.40 -25.96 18.28
CA LYS A 18 66.62 -24.83 18.82
C LYS A 18 65.74 -24.14 17.75
N SER A 19 66.24 -24.07 16.52
CA SER A 19 65.46 -23.56 15.38
C SER A 19 64.31 -24.50 15.03
N ASN A 20 64.57 -25.81 14.97
CA ASN A 20 63.55 -26.81 14.66
C ASN A 20 62.45 -26.91 15.72
N THR A 21 62.76 -26.76 17.02
CA THR A 21 61.72 -26.68 18.06
C THR A 21 60.86 -25.43 17.91
N ALA A 22 61.47 -24.26 17.73
CA ALA A 22 60.74 -23.01 17.50
C ALA A 22 59.89 -23.02 16.21
N LEU A 23 60.33 -23.74 15.17
CA LEU A 23 59.58 -23.92 13.93
C LEU A 23 58.37 -24.85 14.14
N LYS A 24 58.53 -25.92 14.94
CA LYS A 24 57.42 -26.80 15.34
C LYS A 24 56.35 -26.05 16.15
N GLU A 25 56.77 -25.28 17.16
CA GLU A 25 55.88 -24.43 17.97
C GLU A 25 55.10 -23.43 17.10
N LYS A 26 55.76 -22.77 16.14
CA LYS A 26 55.10 -21.87 15.20
C LYS A 26 54.10 -22.59 14.29
N ASN A 27 54.39 -23.80 13.82
CA ASN A 27 53.45 -24.58 13.03
C ASN A 27 52.22 -25.01 13.84
N GLU A 28 52.40 -25.39 15.10
CA GLU A 28 51.30 -25.73 16.02
C GLU A 28 50.38 -24.51 16.25
N ILE A 29 50.95 -23.31 16.45
CA ILE A 29 50.21 -22.05 16.54
C ILE A 29 49.46 -21.73 15.23
N ILE A 30 50.08 -21.95 14.06
CA ILE A 30 49.45 -21.71 12.75
C ILE A 30 48.23 -22.62 12.55
N GLU A 31 48.31 -23.90 12.90
CA GLU A 31 47.17 -24.82 12.79
C GLU A 31 46.06 -24.48 13.79
N GLN A 32 46.39 -24.06 15.02
CA GLN A 32 45.40 -23.54 15.96
C GLN A 32 44.66 -22.31 15.39
N LEU A 33 45.40 -21.32 14.88
CA LEU A 33 44.82 -20.11 14.30
C LEU A 33 43.96 -20.38 13.05
N LYS A 34 44.31 -21.39 12.23
CA LYS A 34 43.45 -21.87 11.12
C LYS A 34 42.14 -22.46 11.65
N GLY A 35 42.20 -23.27 12.71
CA GLY A 35 41.03 -23.83 13.38
C GLY A 35 40.11 -22.74 13.94
N GLU A 36 40.68 -21.74 14.61
CA GLU A 36 39.94 -20.60 15.15
C GLU A 36 39.33 -19.73 14.04
N LYS A 37 40.08 -19.42 12.97
CA LYS A 37 39.58 -18.68 11.80
C LYS A 37 38.34 -19.35 11.19
N THR A 38 38.42 -20.64 10.88
CA THR A 38 37.27 -21.36 10.27
C THR A 38 36.07 -21.47 11.21
N ARG A 39 36.29 -21.50 12.54
CA ARG A 39 35.22 -21.42 13.55
C ARG A 39 34.56 -20.04 13.60
N LEU A 40 35.34 -18.97 13.48
CA LEU A 40 34.85 -17.59 13.43
C LEU A 40 34.07 -17.32 12.13
N GLU A 41 34.57 -17.76 10.97
CA GLU A 41 33.88 -17.65 9.68
C GLU A 41 32.50 -18.32 9.71
N LYS A 42 32.41 -19.54 10.28
CA LYS A 42 31.12 -20.22 10.49
C LYS A 42 30.17 -19.43 11.40
N ARG A 43 30.68 -18.82 12.49
CA ARG A 43 29.88 -17.96 13.37
C ARG A 43 29.38 -16.70 12.66
N ILE A 44 30.24 -16.03 11.89
CA ILE A 44 29.88 -14.82 11.12
C ILE A 44 28.79 -15.15 10.09
N ALA A 45 28.88 -16.30 9.40
CA ALA A 45 27.86 -16.75 8.46
C ALA A 45 26.48 -16.95 9.13
N ILE A 46 26.46 -17.57 10.32
CA ILE A 46 25.23 -17.76 11.11
C ILE A 46 24.67 -16.42 11.58
N ILE A 47 25.50 -15.53 12.13
CA ILE A 47 25.09 -14.19 12.60
C ILE A 47 24.53 -13.36 11.43
N THR A 48 25.18 -13.40 10.26
CA THR A 48 24.73 -12.71 9.06
C THR A 48 23.36 -13.20 8.59
N LYS A 49 23.17 -14.54 8.54
CA LYS A 49 21.89 -15.15 8.21
C LYS A 49 20.79 -14.75 9.20
N ASN A 50 21.09 -14.76 10.50
CA ASN A 50 20.14 -14.37 11.54
C ASN A 50 19.78 -12.87 11.47
N LYS A 51 20.75 -11.99 11.19
CA LYS A 51 20.54 -10.54 11.02
C LYS A 51 19.69 -10.24 9.77
N ALA A 52 19.87 -10.98 8.68
CA ALA A 52 19.02 -10.90 7.50
C ALA A 52 17.58 -11.37 7.79
N ALA A 53 17.41 -12.51 8.47
CA ALA A 53 16.10 -13.03 8.86
C ALA A 53 15.34 -12.06 9.81
N LEU A 54 16.05 -11.45 10.77
CA LEU A 54 15.49 -10.45 11.66
C LEU A 54 15.00 -9.21 10.91
N ARG A 55 15.81 -8.67 9.98
CA ARG A 55 15.40 -7.55 9.12
C ARG A 55 14.16 -7.89 8.29
N GLY A 56 14.07 -9.11 7.76
CA GLY A 56 12.89 -9.60 7.05
C GLY A 56 11.63 -9.58 7.93
N ARG A 57 11.70 -10.16 9.13
CA ARG A 57 10.58 -10.16 10.09
C ARG A 57 10.16 -8.75 10.53
N VAL A 58 11.11 -7.83 10.71
CA VAL A 58 10.78 -6.42 11.06
C VAL A 58 10.03 -5.72 9.92
N ALA A 59 10.51 -5.84 8.69
CA ALA A 59 9.85 -5.25 7.52
C ALA A 59 8.44 -5.84 7.27
N GLU A 60 8.29 -7.14 7.50
CA GLU A 60 7.01 -7.84 7.41
C GLU A 60 6.04 -7.46 8.54
N ASN A 61 6.49 -7.41 9.79
CA ASN A 61 5.69 -6.93 10.92
C ASN A 61 5.20 -5.50 10.67
N PHE A 62 6.06 -4.65 10.09
CA PHE A 62 5.67 -3.31 9.66
C PHE A 62 4.58 -3.34 8.59
N LEU A 63 4.71 -4.15 7.52
CA LEU A 63 3.69 -4.28 6.47
C LEU A 63 2.36 -4.84 7.00
N SER A 64 2.42 -5.85 7.88
CA SER A 64 1.27 -6.47 8.55
C SER A 64 0.55 -5.46 9.45
N ALA A 65 1.27 -4.78 10.35
CA ALA A 65 0.71 -3.72 11.19
C ALA A 65 0.14 -2.56 10.35
N GLN A 66 0.79 -2.20 9.25
CA GLN A 66 0.28 -1.18 8.32
C GLN A 66 -0.97 -1.65 7.58
N ALA A 67 -1.12 -2.93 7.25
CA ALA A 67 -2.35 -3.50 6.68
C ALA A 67 -3.50 -3.52 7.70
N VAL A 68 -3.23 -3.90 8.96
CA VAL A 68 -4.22 -3.83 10.05
C VAL A 68 -4.63 -2.39 10.36
N ALA A 69 -3.67 -1.44 10.34
CA ALA A 69 -3.95 -0.01 10.48
C ALA A 69 -4.79 0.53 9.30
N ARG A 70 -4.56 0.07 8.07
CA ARG A 70 -5.39 0.37 6.88
C ARG A 70 -6.79 -0.25 6.98
N ALA A 71 -6.95 -1.40 7.62
CA ALA A 71 -8.25 -2.06 7.81
C ALA A 71 -9.08 -1.42 8.94
N SER A 72 -8.44 -0.69 9.85
CA SER A 72 -9.09 -0.06 11.01
C SER A 72 -9.25 1.46 10.89
N LYS A 73 -8.72 2.09 9.84
CA LYS A 73 -8.83 3.53 9.56
C LYS A 73 -9.18 3.75 8.08
N ASN A 74 -9.87 4.84 7.78
CA ASN A 74 -10.18 5.24 6.40
C ASN A 74 -8.91 5.34 5.54
N ALA A 75 -9.04 5.09 4.23
CA ALA A 75 -7.91 4.97 3.32
C ALA A 75 -6.99 6.20 3.29
N THR A 76 -5.69 5.98 3.08
CA THR A 76 -4.64 7.02 3.19
C THR A 76 -4.75 8.15 2.15
N VAL A 77 -5.52 7.94 1.09
CA VAL A 77 -5.91 8.96 0.11
C VAL A 77 -7.43 8.88 -0.04
N THR A 78 -8.10 9.97 0.32
CA THR A 78 -9.55 10.16 0.23
C THR A 78 -9.84 11.41 -0.59
N THR A 79 -10.97 11.41 -1.29
CA THR A 79 -11.41 12.51 -2.16
C THR A 79 -12.29 13.47 -1.39
N SER A 80 -12.09 14.78 -1.56
CA SER A 80 -13.00 15.82 -1.03
C SER A 80 -13.16 16.95 -2.04
N THR A 81 -14.38 17.37 -2.35
CA THR A 81 -14.61 18.62 -3.08
C THR A 81 -14.29 19.84 -2.21
N LYS A 82 -14.10 20.99 -2.86
CA LYS A 82 -14.18 22.28 -2.16
C LYS A 82 -15.64 22.62 -1.88
N ASP A 83 -16.16 22.17 -0.74
CA ASP A 83 -17.45 22.64 -0.26
C ASP A 83 -17.25 23.99 0.45
N LEU A 84 -17.74 25.07 -0.15
CA LEU A 84 -17.65 26.43 0.40
C LEU A 84 -18.86 26.76 1.28
N THR A 85 -18.87 26.21 2.49
CA THR A 85 -19.61 26.76 3.63
C THR A 85 -18.73 26.83 4.87
N PRO A 86 -17.88 27.86 5.00
CA PRO A 86 -17.23 28.17 6.27
C PRO A 86 -18.25 28.83 7.22
N GLN A 87 -18.98 28.01 7.97
CA GLN A 87 -19.55 28.46 9.24
C GLN A 87 -18.92 27.68 10.38
N ASN A 88 -18.20 28.41 11.23
CA ASN A 88 -17.71 27.91 12.50
C ASN A 88 -18.88 27.37 13.31
N ASN A 89 -18.83 26.09 13.65
CA ASN A 89 -19.40 25.56 14.89
C ASN A 89 -18.67 24.26 15.23
N GLU A 90 -17.92 24.29 16.32
CA GLU A 90 -17.32 23.09 16.91
C GLU A 90 -18.44 22.20 17.46
N PHE A 91 -18.89 21.21 16.69
CA PHE A 91 -19.70 20.11 17.22
C PHE A 91 -18.81 18.91 17.51
N CYS A 92 -18.20 18.92 18.70
CA CYS A 92 -17.57 17.76 19.31
C CYS A 92 -18.63 16.68 19.60
N ILE A 93 -18.83 15.75 18.67
CA ILE A 93 -19.56 14.52 18.95
C ILE A 93 -18.62 13.54 19.68
N MET A 94 -18.47 13.74 20.98
CA MET A 94 -18.02 12.67 21.87
C MET A 94 -19.17 11.66 22.00
N ASN A 95 -19.00 10.47 21.42
CA ASN A 95 -19.90 9.36 21.69
C ASN A 95 -19.66 8.84 23.11
N ALA A 96 -20.33 9.44 24.08
CA ALA A 96 -20.46 8.91 25.43
C ALA A 96 -21.28 7.61 25.37
N VAL A 97 -20.64 6.47 25.68
CA VAL A 97 -21.35 5.20 25.89
C VAL A 97 -21.92 5.22 27.29
N ASP A 98 -23.22 5.52 27.38
CA ASP A 98 -23.95 5.51 28.64
C ASP A 98 -24.14 4.08 29.17
N ARG A 99 -23.73 3.86 30.43
CA ARG A 99 -24.11 2.70 31.26
C ARG A 99 -24.26 3.16 32.71
N GLY A 100 -25.45 3.64 33.10
CA GLY A 100 -25.90 3.49 34.48
C GLY A 100 -25.98 1.99 34.87
N ARG A 101 -25.90 1.55 36.12
CA ARG A 101 -26.04 2.15 37.47
C ARG A 101 -25.22 1.28 38.47
N HIS A 102 -25.02 1.55 39.77
CA HIS A 102 -25.53 2.55 40.75
C HIS A 102 -24.60 2.57 42.00
N ILE A 103 -24.49 3.70 42.72
CA ILE A 103 -24.28 3.82 44.21
C ILE A 103 -22.93 3.23 44.77
N SER A 104 -22.14 3.86 45.66
CA SER A 104 -22.28 5.02 46.56
C SER A 104 -20.93 5.70 46.89
N GLN A 105 -20.92 7.04 46.89
CA GLN A 105 -20.36 7.98 47.90
C GLN A 105 -18.97 7.80 48.58
N ILE A 106 -18.29 8.95 48.71
CA ILE A 106 -17.32 9.40 49.75
C ILE A 106 -15.80 9.37 49.42
N ASN A 107 -15.33 10.57 49.02
CA ASN A 107 -14.16 11.34 49.46
C ASN A 107 -12.68 10.90 49.25
N ASN A 108 -11.89 11.95 48.99
CA ASN A 108 -10.47 12.17 49.27
C ASN A 108 -9.40 11.54 48.34
N ALA A 109 -8.73 12.43 47.60
CA ALA A 109 -7.30 12.33 47.26
C ALA A 109 -6.45 12.43 48.56
N PRO A 110 -5.15 12.02 48.62
CA PRO A 110 -4.13 12.33 47.61
C PRO A 110 -3.11 11.22 47.27
N ASN A 111 -2.18 11.59 46.38
CA ASN A 111 -0.90 10.96 46.04
C ASN A 111 -0.39 9.81 46.93
N VAL A 112 -0.01 8.71 46.29
CA VAL A 112 0.91 7.70 46.84
C VAL A 112 2.11 7.59 45.91
N GLN A 113 3.29 7.97 46.42
CA GLN A 113 4.57 7.58 45.85
C GLN A 113 4.74 6.06 45.97
N ASN A 114 5.25 5.40 44.94
CA ASN A 114 5.88 4.10 45.10
C ASN A 114 7.39 4.23 44.84
N THR A 115 8.12 3.97 45.91
CA THR A 115 9.58 3.99 46.02
C THR A 115 10.22 2.93 45.13
N VAL A 116 11.39 3.26 44.57
CA VAL A 116 12.27 2.27 43.93
C VAL A 116 13.26 1.79 44.99
N ASP A 117 13.16 0.53 45.40
CA ASP A 117 14.24 -0.11 46.17
C ASP A 117 15.34 -0.55 45.20
N ILE A 118 16.41 0.24 45.19
CA ILE A 118 17.66 -0.09 44.50
C ILE A 118 18.51 -0.92 45.46
N VAL A 119 18.78 -2.18 45.11
CA VAL A 119 19.94 -2.90 45.64
C VAL A 119 21.01 -2.86 44.57
N GLU A 120 22.01 -1.98 44.77
CA GLU A 120 23.24 -2.01 44.00
C GLU A 120 23.99 -3.31 44.27
N ASN A 121 24.49 -3.93 43.21
CA ASN A 121 25.76 -4.63 43.26
C ASN A 121 26.58 -4.16 42.06
N THR A 122 27.50 -3.25 42.32
CA THR A 122 28.52 -2.81 41.39
C THR A 122 29.51 -3.93 41.13
N ASP A 123 29.79 -4.20 39.85
CA ASP A 123 31.17 -4.10 39.35
C ASP A 123 31.16 -3.91 37.84
N THR A 124 32.02 -3.01 37.36
CA THR A 124 32.00 -2.45 36.00
C THR A 124 33.29 -2.77 35.23
N LEU A 125 33.15 -2.90 33.91
CA LEU A 125 34.01 -2.41 32.81
C LEU A 125 33.72 -3.28 31.57
N SER A 126 32.83 -2.82 30.70
CA SER A 126 33.11 -1.88 29.58
C SER A 126 33.71 -2.58 28.37
N ASP A 127 32.87 -2.85 27.37
CA ASP A 127 33.00 -2.26 26.02
C ASP A 127 31.96 -2.90 25.09
N ASN A 128 30.80 -2.25 24.99
CA ASN A 128 29.81 -2.48 23.92
C ASN A 128 29.01 -1.18 23.72
N GLU A 129 29.49 -0.30 22.82
CA GLU A 129 28.58 0.64 22.17
C GLU A 129 27.71 -0.11 21.17
N ASP A 130 26.53 -0.54 21.63
CA ASP A 130 25.36 -0.69 20.77
C ASP A 130 24.17 -0.22 21.62
N VAL A 131 23.86 1.08 21.52
CA VAL A 131 22.75 1.70 22.25
C VAL A 131 21.46 1.02 21.81
N VAL A 132 20.93 0.17 22.70
CA VAL A 132 19.61 -0.43 22.55
C VAL A 132 18.59 0.70 22.47
N ALA A 133 18.14 0.99 21.24
CA ALA A 133 17.02 1.86 21.01
C ALA A 133 15.75 1.17 21.53
N VAL A 134 15.50 1.37 22.83
CA VAL A 134 14.25 1.02 23.53
C VAL A 134 13.07 1.47 22.70
N GLU A 135 12.01 0.67 22.74
CA GLU A 135 10.76 0.81 22.00
C GLU A 135 10.19 2.23 22.10
N LYS A 136 10.60 3.10 21.16
CA LYS A 136 9.85 4.31 20.88
C LYS A 136 8.61 3.87 20.13
N GLU A 137 7.48 3.96 20.81
CA GLU A 137 6.15 3.80 20.23
C GLU A 137 5.95 4.91 19.17
N ILE A 138 6.40 4.64 17.94
CA ILE A 138 6.26 5.57 16.82
C ILE A 138 4.79 5.58 16.43
N THR A 139 4.04 6.49 17.03
CA THR A 139 2.69 6.86 16.61
C THR A 139 2.76 7.21 15.12
N PRO A 140 2.04 6.50 14.23
CA PRO A 140 2.12 6.78 12.80
C PRO A 140 1.29 8.02 12.46
N ALA A 141 1.82 9.20 12.79
CA ALA A 141 1.34 10.50 12.37
C ALA A 141 1.63 10.71 10.87
N ARG A 142 0.98 9.92 10.02
CA ARG A 142 0.83 10.23 8.59
C ARG A 142 -0.59 10.71 8.36
N PHE A 143 -0.74 12.03 8.37
CA PHE A 143 -1.93 12.74 7.89
C PHE A 143 -2.37 12.15 6.54
N GLY A 144 -3.65 11.76 6.44
CA GLY A 144 -4.23 11.32 5.18
C GLY A 144 -4.14 12.43 4.14
N LYS A 145 -3.72 12.11 2.92
CA LYS A 145 -3.68 13.08 1.82
C LYS A 145 -5.10 13.22 1.26
N ASN A 146 -5.85 14.19 1.78
CA ASN A 146 -7.10 14.62 1.17
C ASN A 146 -6.79 15.39 -0.11
N VAL A 147 -7.13 14.81 -1.26
CA VAL A 147 -7.02 15.49 -2.55
C VAL A 147 -8.27 16.33 -2.76
N ARG A 148 -8.08 17.58 -3.18
CA ARG A 148 -9.14 18.57 -3.43
C ARG A 148 -9.14 18.99 -4.89
N TRP A 149 -10.24 18.72 -5.59
CA TRP A 149 -10.44 19.14 -6.97
C TRP A 149 -11.34 20.38 -7.04
N ASN A 150 -11.14 21.19 -8.08
CA ASN A 150 -11.94 22.38 -8.34
C ASN A 150 -12.99 22.07 -9.42
N GLU A 151 -14.12 21.48 -9.01
CA GLU A 151 -15.11 20.99 -9.97
C GLU A 151 -15.97 22.15 -10.53
N PRO A 152 -16.22 22.21 -11.85
CA PRO A 152 -17.05 23.26 -12.46
C PRO A 152 -18.56 23.03 -12.26
N LEU A 153 -18.96 21.81 -11.91
CA LEU A 153 -20.34 21.36 -11.75
C LEU A 153 -20.47 20.62 -10.42
N THR A 154 -21.49 20.92 -9.60
CA THR A 154 -21.76 20.21 -8.34
C THR A 154 -22.03 18.73 -8.59
N THR A 155 -20.99 17.91 -8.46
CA THR A 155 -21.05 16.47 -8.75
C THR A 155 -21.05 15.71 -7.42
N MET A 156 -22.23 15.72 -6.76
CA MET A 156 -22.57 15.12 -5.46
C MET A 156 -21.48 14.19 -4.89
N THR A 157 -20.71 14.71 -3.94
CA THR A 157 -19.53 14.05 -3.38
C THR A 157 -19.84 13.02 -2.30
N SER A 158 -21.06 13.01 -1.77
CA SER A 158 -21.53 12.01 -0.84
C SER A 158 -22.13 10.82 -1.58
N ILE A 159 -21.33 9.75 -1.72
CA ILE A 159 -21.83 8.39 -1.96
C ILE A 159 -22.42 7.82 -0.64
N SER A 160 -23.30 8.62 -0.02
CA SER A 160 -24.01 8.37 1.22
C SER A 160 -25.39 9.02 1.07
N PRO A 161 -26.50 8.30 1.32
CA PRO A 161 -27.82 8.88 1.14
C PRO A 161 -28.13 9.90 2.25
N SER A 162 -28.17 11.19 1.92
CA SER A 162 -28.90 12.14 2.75
C SER A 162 -30.39 11.89 2.57
N LEU A 163 -31.05 11.31 3.58
CA LEU A 163 -32.50 11.17 3.65
C LEU A 163 -33.19 12.52 3.91
N SER A 164 -33.01 13.48 2.99
CA SER A 164 -33.81 14.71 2.82
C SER A 164 -33.22 15.56 1.68
N ALA A 165 -34.05 16.44 1.13
CA ALA A 165 -33.77 17.38 0.04
C ALA A 165 -33.44 16.76 -1.35
N ARG A 166 -34.47 16.70 -2.22
CA ARG A 166 -34.26 16.74 -3.67
C ARG A 166 -33.64 18.09 -4.04
N SER A 167 -32.31 18.16 -4.17
CA SER A 167 -31.63 19.35 -4.67
C SER A 167 -31.50 19.29 -6.20
N PRO A 168 -31.89 20.32 -6.97
CA PRO A 168 -31.70 20.33 -8.42
C PRO A 168 -30.21 20.31 -8.80
N LEU A 169 -29.88 19.47 -9.79
CA LEU A 169 -28.58 19.44 -10.45
C LEU A 169 -28.41 20.68 -11.34
N ASP A 170 -28.06 21.86 -10.80
CA ASP A 170 -27.77 23.04 -11.65
C ASP A 170 -26.89 24.15 -11.04
N TYR A 171 -26.27 23.97 -9.86
CA TYR A 171 -25.31 24.95 -9.35
C TYR A 171 -23.95 24.80 -10.04
N ALA A 172 -23.69 25.68 -11.01
CA ALA A 172 -22.36 25.88 -11.58
C ALA A 172 -21.43 26.55 -10.57
N ASN A 173 -20.16 26.13 -10.54
CA ASN A 173 -19.15 26.74 -9.67
C ASN A 173 -18.81 28.15 -10.20
N PRO A 174 -19.06 29.23 -9.43
CA PRO A 174 -18.85 30.60 -9.89
C PRO A 174 -17.38 30.95 -10.20
N ASP A 175 -16.42 30.22 -9.60
CA ASP A 175 -14.99 30.42 -9.83
C ASP A 175 -14.52 29.87 -11.19
N MET A 176 -15.29 28.97 -11.81
CA MET A 176 -14.90 28.18 -12.99
C MET A 176 -15.71 28.62 -14.22
N LYS A 177 -15.17 29.57 -14.99
CA LYS A 177 -15.84 30.10 -16.18
C LYS A 177 -15.72 29.13 -17.35
N LEU A 178 -16.83 28.83 -18.02
CA LEU A 178 -16.83 28.08 -19.27
C LEU A 178 -16.16 28.91 -20.37
N ILE A 179 -15.12 28.36 -20.99
CA ILE A 179 -14.34 29.02 -22.05
C ILE A 179 -14.75 28.53 -23.44
N LEU A 180 -14.93 27.21 -23.60
CA LEU A 180 -15.15 26.57 -24.89
C LEU A 180 -15.86 25.23 -24.69
N THR A 181 -16.71 24.85 -25.65
CA THR A 181 -17.30 23.51 -25.75
C THR A 181 -17.11 22.98 -27.17
N GLU A 182 -16.52 21.79 -27.31
CA GLU A 182 -16.32 21.08 -28.58
C GLU A 182 -16.87 19.65 -28.46
N ASN A 183 -17.31 19.07 -29.57
CA ASN A 183 -17.48 17.62 -29.67
C ASN A 183 -16.14 17.01 -30.12
N ASN A 184 -15.69 15.98 -29.42
CA ASN A 184 -14.50 15.20 -29.77
C ASN A 184 -14.87 13.71 -29.96
N MET A 185 -13.88 12.84 -30.15
CA MET A 185 -14.12 11.41 -30.37
C MET A 185 -14.79 10.71 -29.17
N VAL A 186 -14.64 11.25 -27.96
CA VAL A 186 -15.08 10.65 -26.69
C VAL A 186 -16.50 11.12 -26.31
N GLY A 187 -16.83 12.38 -26.64
CA GLY A 187 -18.13 12.98 -26.36
C GLY A 187 -18.11 14.50 -26.49
N ARG A 188 -18.96 15.18 -25.71
CA ARG A 188 -19.01 16.64 -25.65
C ARG A 188 -18.11 17.14 -24.53
N ALA A 189 -17.01 17.78 -24.89
CA ALA A 189 -16.00 18.31 -23.97
C ALA A 189 -16.15 19.82 -23.78
N SER A 190 -16.13 20.27 -22.52
CA SER A 190 -16.20 21.66 -22.10
C SER A 190 -14.98 22.02 -21.27
N LEU A 191 -14.25 23.05 -21.69
CA LEU A 191 -13.13 23.61 -20.94
C LEU A 191 -13.63 24.71 -20.00
N TYR A 192 -13.46 24.49 -18.69
CA TYR A 192 -13.69 25.48 -17.65
C TYR A 192 -12.35 25.98 -17.09
N ARG A 193 -12.26 27.27 -16.77
CA ARG A 193 -11.03 27.91 -16.31
C ARG A 193 -11.29 28.94 -15.21
N SER A 194 -10.41 28.94 -14.20
CA SER A 194 -10.27 30.00 -13.20
C SER A 194 -8.94 30.74 -13.41
N GLU A 195 -8.58 31.66 -12.51
CA GLU A 195 -7.29 32.37 -12.57
C GLU A 195 -6.08 31.42 -12.48
N LYS A 196 -6.22 30.29 -11.78
CA LYS A 196 -5.10 29.39 -11.42
C LYS A 196 -5.24 27.98 -11.99
N ASP A 197 -6.46 27.54 -12.25
CA ASP A 197 -6.78 26.16 -12.61
C ASP A 197 -7.61 26.07 -13.89
N PHE A 198 -7.61 24.90 -14.49
CA PHE A 198 -8.58 24.51 -15.50
C PHE A 198 -9.15 23.13 -15.18
N THR A 199 -10.33 22.85 -15.72
CA THR A 199 -10.94 21.53 -15.71
C THR A 199 -11.62 21.30 -17.05
N VAL A 200 -11.20 20.25 -17.76
CA VAL A 200 -11.93 19.76 -18.93
C VAL A 200 -12.95 18.76 -18.44
N TYR A 201 -14.24 19.06 -18.65
CA TYR A 201 -15.34 18.16 -18.37
C TYR A 201 -15.87 17.58 -19.69
N THR A 202 -15.87 16.26 -19.83
CA THR A 202 -16.42 15.56 -20.98
C THR A 202 -17.62 14.73 -20.58
N LEU A 203 -18.78 15.03 -21.16
CA LEU A 203 -19.92 14.12 -21.19
C LEU A 203 -19.72 13.15 -22.35
N THR A 204 -19.33 11.92 -22.03
CA THR A 204 -19.01 10.88 -23.01
C THR A 204 -20.25 10.44 -23.81
N HIS A 205 -20.06 9.86 -24.99
CA HIS A 205 -21.17 9.36 -25.82
C HIS A 205 -22.04 8.29 -25.13
N CYS A 206 -21.51 7.55 -24.16
CA CYS A 206 -22.26 6.59 -23.34
C CYS A 206 -22.89 7.20 -22.06
N GLY A 207 -22.88 8.52 -21.91
CA GLY A 207 -23.46 9.23 -20.76
C GLY A 207 -22.64 9.16 -19.47
N CYS A 208 -21.43 8.61 -19.50
CA CYS A 208 -20.49 8.71 -18.38
C CYS A 208 -19.87 10.11 -18.33
N HIS A 209 -19.45 10.54 -17.14
CA HIS A 209 -18.85 11.83 -16.89
C HIS A 209 -17.34 11.66 -16.71
N PHE A 210 -16.53 12.51 -17.36
CA PHE A 210 -15.08 12.49 -17.24
C PHE A 210 -14.54 13.90 -16.99
N TYR A 211 -13.59 14.02 -16.08
CA TYR A 211 -12.97 15.27 -15.69
C TYR A 211 -11.45 15.11 -15.78
N GLU A 212 -10.78 16.06 -16.43
CA GLU A 212 -9.32 16.21 -16.41
C GLU A 212 -8.96 17.54 -15.76
N TYR A 213 -8.08 17.50 -14.76
CA TYR A 213 -7.75 18.67 -13.93
C TYR A 213 -6.33 19.20 -14.25
N SER A 214 -6.12 20.49 -14.00
CA SER A 214 -4.83 21.20 -14.14
C SER A 214 -3.64 20.49 -13.46
N ASN A 215 -3.88 19.84 -12.32
CA ASN A 215 -2.86 19.14 -11.54
C ASN A 215 -2.47 17.76 -12.09
N THR A 216 -2.94 17.40 -13.29
CA THR A 216 -2.80 16.10 -13.99
C THR A 216 -3.71 14.96 -13.53
N ASP A 217 -4.52 15.14 -12.49
CA ASP A 217 -5.50 14.15 -12.07
C ASP A 217 -6.62 13.96 -13.10
N THR A 218 -7.31 12.83 -13.03
CA THR A 218 -8.56 12.60 -13.79
C THR A 218 -9.60 11.87 -12.96
N ARG A 219 -10.87 12.21 -13.12
CA ARG A 219 -12.02 11.55 -12.47
C ARG A 219 -12.99 11.06 -13.54
N TRP A 220 -13.32 9.78 -13.53
CA TRP A 220 -14.40 9.18 -14.32
C TRP A 220 -15.53 8.74 -13.39
N ILE A 221 -16.77 8.97 -13.78
CA ILE A 221 -17.97 8.57 -13.05
C ILE A 221 -18.93 7.92 -14.04
N HIS A 222 -19.38 6.71 -13.71
CA HIS A 222 -20.34 5.97 -14.51
C HIS A 222 -21.66 6.75 -14.66
N SER A 223 -22.39 6.53 -15.75
CA SER A 223 -23.71 7.15 -15.99
C SER A 223 -24.71 6.88 -14.86
N SER A 224 -24.69 5.68 -14.28
CA SER A 224 -25.50 5.32 -13.10
C SER A 224 -25.05 5.95 -11.76
N LYS A 225 -23.94 6.68 -11.73
CA LYS A 225 -23.31 7.27 -10.53
C LYS A 225 -22.85 6.28 -9.43
N LEU A 226 -23.07 4.98 -9.60
CA LEU A 226 -22.69 3.94 -8.63
C LEU A 226 -21.20 3.58 -8.63
N TYR A 227 -20.42 4.11 -9.58
CA TYR A 227 -19.01 3.75 -9.77
C TYR A 227 -18.20 4.98 -10.16
N GLN A 228 -17.00 5.11 -9.56
CA GLN A 228 -16.04 6.12 -9.95
C GLN A 228 -14.62 5.56 -10.06
N VAL A 229 -13.82 6.18 -10.92
CA VAL A 229 -12.38 5.93 -11.07
C VAL A 229 -11.66 7.26 -10.92
N ASN A 230 -10.75 7.34 -9.96
CA ASN A 230 -9.95 8.54 -9.69
C ASN A 230 -8.49 8.19 -9.94
N TYR A 231 -7.82 8.93 -10.82
CA TYR A 231 -6.38 8.81 -11.07
C TYR A 231 -5.67 10.07 -10.60
N TYR A 232 -4.62 9.86 -9.80
CA TYR A 232 -3.82 10.88 -9.16
C TYR A 232 -2.48 10.97 -9.87
N GLY A 233 -2.36 11.91 -10.82
CA GLY A 233 -1.26 11.91 -11.80
C GLY A 233 0.11 12.08 -11.15
N GLN A 234 0.22 13.02 -10.21
CA GLN A 234 1.46 13.25 -9.45
C GLN A 234 1.81 12.11 -8.49
N ALA A 235 0.83 11.31 -8.07
CA ALA A 235 1.04 10.22 -7.11
C ALA A 235 1.25 8.85 -7.77
N GLY A 236 1.01 8.73 -9.09
CA GLY A 236 1.08 7.46 -9.80
C GLY A 236 0.13 6.41 -9.20
N ALA A 237 -1.12 6.79 -8.94
CA ALA A 237 -2.11 5.91 -8.33
C ALA A 237 -3.48 6.05 -9.00
N THR A 238 -4.19 4.94 -9.15
CA THR A 238 -5.61 4.90 -9.56
C THR A 238 -6.43 4.25 -8.45
N THR A 239 -7.60 4.79 -8.15
CA THR A 239 -8.60 4.13 -7.30
C THR A 239 -9.87 3.85 -8.08
N VAL A 240 -10.44 2.67 -7.90
CA VAL A 240 -11.76 2.27 -8.40
C VAL A 240 -12.67 2.08 -7.20
N GLU A 241 -13.78 2.80 -7.17
CA GLU A 241 -14.70 2.81 -6.03
C GLU A 241 -16.12 2.47 -6.46
N MET A 242 -16.77 1.63 -5.67
CA MET A 242 -18.18 1.27 -5.78
C MET A 242 -19.01 2.00 -4.72
N CYS A 243 -20.27 2.24 -5.05
CA CYS A 243 -21.25 2.88 -4.18
C CYS A 243 -21.26 2.33 -2.74
N GLU A 244 -21.57 3.20 -1.76
CA GLU A 244 -21.75 2.86 -0.33
C GLU A 244 -20.50 2.24 0.34
N GLY A 245 -19.30 2.49 -0.20
CA GLY A 245 -18.05 1.96 0.34
C GLY A 245 -17.92 0.43 0.20
N LYS A 246 -18.74 -0.21 -0.64
CA LYS A 246 -18.75 -1.67 -0.85
C LYS A 246 -17.40 -2.20 -1.29
N LEU A 247 -16.72 -1.47 -2.17
CA LEU A 247 -15.39 -1.78 -2.69
C LEU A 247 -14.61 -0.49 -2.94
N LEU A 248 -13.35 -0.48 -2.50
CA LEU A 248 -12.32 0.45 -2.97
C LEU A 248 -11.08 -0.35 -3.38
N VAL A 249 -10.76 -0.35 -4.67
CA VAL A 249 -9.50 -0.89 -5.22
C VAL A 249 -8.52 0.27 -5.39
N ARG A 250 -7.26 0.08 -5.02
CA ARG A 250 -6.18 1.05 -5.26
C ARG A 250 -5.03 0.36 -6.00
N HIS A 251 -4.69 0.86 -7.17
CA HIS A 251 -3.53 0.46 -7.96
C HIS A 251 -2.48 1.56 -7.94
N PHE A 252 -1.21 1.18 -7.89
CA PHE A 252 -0.07 2.09 -7.96
C PHE A 252 0.82 1.71 -9.14
N LEU A 253 1.48 2.69 -9.78
CA LEU A 253 2.43 2.44 -10.87
C LEU A 253 3.63 1.57 -10.47
N THR A 254 3.89 1.42 -9.17
CA THR A 254 4.85 0.45 -8.64
C THR A 254 4.43 -1.02 -8.81
N GLY A 255 3.20 -1.28 -9.24
CA GLY A 255 2.60 -2.62 -9.16
C GLY A 255 2.16 -2.99 -7.74
N GLN A 256 1.87 -2.04 -6.85
CA GLN A 256 1.13 -2.36 -5.62
C GLN A 256 -0.38 -2.37 -5.91
N LEU A 257 -1.10 -3.33 -5.31
CA LEU A 257 -2.56 -3.42 -5.34
C LEU A 257 -3.08 -3.50 -3.91
N GLU A 258 -4.05 -2.65 -3.58
CA GLU A 258 -4.81 -2.71 -2.33
C GLU A 258 -6.29 -2.90 -2.67
N ILE A 259 -6.99 -3.79 -1.97
CA ILE A 259 -8.44 -4.00 -2.11
C ILE A 259 -9.06 -3.84 -0.72
N TYR A 260 -10.04 -2.95 -0.59
CA TYR A 260 -10.79 -2.68 0.63
C TYR A 260 -12.26 -3.05 0.38
N ARG A 261 -12.85 -3.81 1.29
CA ARG A 261 -14.24 -4.26 1.22
C ARG A 261 -15.05 -3.62 2.35
N GLY A 262 -16.36 -3.42 2.13
CA GLY A 262 -17.25 -2.79 3.12
C GLY A 262 -17.26 -3.44 4.52
N GLY A 263 -16.93 -4.73 4.63
CA GLY A 263 -16.76 -5.43 5.92
C GLY A 263 -15.48 -5.09 6.71
N GLY A 264 -14.63 -4.17 6.20
CA GLY A 264 -13.33 -3.85 6.77
C GLY A 264 -12.23 -4.88 6.46
N GLU A 265 -12.53 -5.89 5.65
CA GLU A 265 -11.55 -6.85 5.15
C GLU A 265 -10.70 -6.23 4.05
N THR A 266 -9.39 -6.43 4.12
CA THR A 266 -8.45 -5.84 3.14
C THR A 266 -7.52 -6.87 2.53
N THR A 267 -7.09 -6.59 1.31
CA THR A 267 -6.04 -7.31 0.59
C THR A 267 -4.94 -6.31 0.24
N LEU A 268 -3.69 -6.67 0.49
CA LEU A 268 -2.51 -5.97 0.00
C LEU A 268 -1.67 -6.96 -0.81
N MET A 269 -1.53 -6.72 -2.11
CA MET A 269 -0.56 -7.41 -2.95
C MET A 269 0.57 -6.44 -3.31
N THR A 270 1.77 -6.83 -2.89
CA THR A 270 3.01 -6.08 -3.09
C THR A 270 3.48 -6.12 -4.56
N PRO A 271 4.41 -5.25 -4.98
CA PRO A 271 5.04 -5.29 -6.31
C PRO A 271 5.66 -6.65 -6.67
N ASP A 272 6.30 -7.31 -5.70
CA ASP A 272 6.95 -8.63 -5.85
C ASP A 272 5.96 -9.81 -5.84
N GLY A 273 4.68 -9.55 -5.58
CA GLY A 273 3.60 -10.55 -5.63
C GLY A 273 3.26 -11.19 -4.29
N ARG A 274 4.00 -10.91 -3.20
CA ARG A 274 3.62 -11.31 -1.84
C ARG A 274 2.26 -10.71 -1.50
N ARG A 275 1.35 -11.55 -0.99
CA ARG A 275 -0.05 -11.19 -0.71
C ARG A 275 -0.32 -11.27 0.79
N ILE A 276 -0.86 -10.20 1.34
CA ILE A 276 -1.30 -10.08 2.74
C ILE A 276 -2.81 -9.88 2.73
N GLU A 277 -3.53 -10.71 3.48
CA GLU A 277 -4.98 -10.69 3.58
C GLU A 277 -5.37 -10.43 5.04
N VAL A 278 -6.12 -9.36 5.29
CA VAL A 278 -6.71 -9.06 6.60
C VAL A 278 -8.18 -9.48 6.55
N ILE A 279 -8.50 -10.52 7.32
CA ILE A 279 -9.81 -11.17 7.34
C ILE A 279 -10.46 -10.90 8.70
N ARG A 280 -11.75 -10.60 8.67
CA ARG A 280 -12.58 -10.45 9.86
C ARG A 280 -13.57 -11.61 9.90
N ASP A 281 -13.63 -12.31 11.02
CA ASP A 281 -14.60 -13.39 11.20
C ASP A 281 -15.99 -12.86 11.63
N LYS A 282 -16.93 -13.77 11.87
CA LYS A 282 -18.27 -13.41 12.37
C LYS A 282 -18.28 -12.93 13.83
N SER A 283 -17.24 -13.21 14.62
CA SER A 283 -17.12 -12.70 16.00
C SER A 283 -16.58 -11.27 16.06
N GLY A 284 -16.05 -10.76 14.94
CA GLY A 284 -15.37 -9.47 14.84
C GLY A 284 -13.86 -9.55 15.08
N SER A 285 -13.35 -10.75 15.39
CA SER A 285 -11.92 -11.05 15.50
C SER A 285 -11.22 -10.88 14.15
N VAL A 286 -9.99 -10.40 14.21
CA VAL A 286 -9.18 -10.12 13.02
C VAL A 286 -8.02 -11.09 12.95
N ARG A 287 -7.86 -11.75 11.80
CA ARG A 287 -6.67 -12.56 11.48
C ARG A 287 -5.98 -12.00 10.25
N VAL A 288 -4.66 -12.14 10.22
CA VAL A 288 -3.82 -11.76 9.07
C VAL A 288 -3.23 -13.03 8.46
N GLU A 289 -3.44 -13.24 7.16
CA GLU A 289 -2.83 -14.32 6.39
C GLU A 289 -1.78 -13.73 5.45
N ILE A 290 -0.52 -14.14 5.63
CA ILE A 290 0.63 -13.70 4.84
C ILE A 290 1.05 -14.83 3.91
N TYR A 291 0.77 -14.68 2.63
CA TYR A 291 1.11 -15.63 1.58
C TYR A 291 2.46 -15.27 0.98
N GLU A 292 3.46 -16.12 1.21
CA GLU A 292 4.84 -15.98 0.76
C GLU A 292 5.03 -16.49 -0.67
N LEU A 293 6.09 -15.97 -1.32
CA LEU A 293 6.46 -16.33 -2.69
C LEU A 293 6.91 -17.79 -2.86
N ASP A 294 7.23 -18.47 -1.76
CA ASP A 294 7.58 -19.89 -1.74
C ASP A 294 6.37 -20.83 -1.52
N GLY A 295 5.15 -20.28 -1.54
CA GLY A 295 3.90 -21.03 -1.39
C GLY A 295 3.55 -21.38 0.06
N ARG A 296 4.19 -20.77 1.05
CA ARG A 296 3.82 -20.90 2.47
C ARG A 296 2.88 -19.78 2.91
N VAL A 297 2.01 -20.07 3.87
CA VAL A 297 1.08 -19.12 4.48
C VAL A 297 1.34 -19.06 5.95
N ARG A 298 1.52 -17.85 6.49
CA ARG A 298 1.57 -17.63 7.94
C ARG A 298 0.32 -16.91 8.39
N ILE A 299 -0.33 -17.45 9.41
CA ILE A 299 -1.60 -16.97 9.95
C ILE A 299 -1.34 -16.44 11.34
N ARG A 300 -1.67 -15.16 11.55
CA ARG A 300 -1.53 -14.46 12.83
C ARG A 300 -2.88 -13.92 13.28
N GLY A 301 -3.44 -14.53 14.33
CA GLY A 301 -4.59 -14.00 15.05
C GLY A 301 -4.18 -12.88 16.03
N ARG A 302 -5.17 -12.24 16.65
CA ARG A 302 -4.94 -11.44 17.85
C ARG A 302 -4.78 -12.40 19.03
N ASP A 303 -3.63 -12.36 19.70
CA ASP A 303 -3.28 -13.17 20.87
C ASP A 303 -3.16 -14.70 20.61
N GLU A 304 -3.17 -15.12 19.34
CA GLU A 304 -2.92 -16.50 18.92
C GLU A 304 -1.45 -16.73 18.51
N ALA A 305 -0.93 -17.94 18.73
CA ALA A 305 0.37 -18.33 18.22
C ALA A 305 0.37 -18.31 16.67
N GLU A 306 1.42 -17.76 16.07
CA GLU A 306 1.56 -17.73 14.60
C GLU A 306 1.68 -19.17 14.06
N THR A 307 0.79 -19.54 13.14
CA THR A 307 0.79 -20.87 12.52
C THR A 307 1.24 -20.79 11.06
N GLU A 308 2.01 -21.78 10.63
CA GLU A 308 2.56 -21.85 9.27
C GLU A 308 2.02 -23.09 8.54
N HIS A 309 1.47 -22.86 7.34
CA HIS A 309 0.83 -23.88 6.51
C HIS A 309 1.35 -23.81 5.07
N ARG A 310 1.18 -24.87 4.28
CA ARG A 310 1.33 -24.76 2.81
C ARG A 310 0.07 -24.15 2.22
N ALA A 311 0.22 -23.21 1.31
CA ALA A 311 -0.91 -22.54 0.66
C ALA A 311 -1.71 -23.52 -0.20
N THR A 312 -3.03 -23.57 0.01
CA THR A 312 -3.94 -23.84 -1.10
C THR A 312 -3.92 -22.64 -2.05
N GLN A 313 -3.93 -22.90 -3.36
CA GLN A 313 -3.92 -21.85 -4.39
C GLN A 313 -5.19 -20.95 -4.37
N THR A 314 -6.24 -21.39 -3.68
CA THR A 314 -7.43 -20.61 -3.32
C THR A 314 -7.39 -20.18 -1.85
N SER A 315 -7.76 -18.92 -1.56
CA SER A 315 -8.00 -18.46 -0.19
C SER A 315 -9.39 -18.87 0.30
N CYS A 316 -9.65 -18.72 1.60
CA CYS A 316 -11.01 -18.80 2.12
C CYS A 316 -11.91 -17.68 1.54
N HIS A 317 -13.22 -17.91 1.62
CA HIS A 317 -14.24 -16.89 1.38
C HIS A 317 -14.20 -15.78 2.45
N ARG A 318 -14.66 -14.61 2.06
CA ARG A 318 -14.79 -13.38 2.86
C ARG A 318 -16.25 -13.13 3.25
N MET A 319 -16.51 -12.13 4.07
CA MET A 319 -17.86 -11.80 4.55
C MET A 319 -18.78 -11.29 3.44
N ASP A 320 -18.24 -10.68 2.39
CA ASP A 320 -18.95 -10.33 1.14
C ASP A 320 -19.11 -11.51 0.17
N GLY A 321 -18.76 -12.74 0.61
CA GLY A 321 -18.73 -13.94 -0.22
C GLY A 321 -17.53 -14.02 -1.18
N SER A 322 -16.73 -12.94 -1.31
CA SER A 322 -15.61 -12.92 -2.25
C SER A 322 -14.52 -13.90 -1.86
N TYR A 323 -13.73 -14.35 -2.82
CA TYR A 323 -12.59 -15.25 -2.58
C TYR A 323 -11.48 -14.97 -3.59
N ALA A 324 -10.25 -15.32 -3.20
CA ALA A 324 -9.09 -15.20 -4.07
C ALA A 324 -8.73 -16.55 -4.70
N SER A 325 -8.50 -16.55 -6.01
CA SER A 325 -8.10 -17.70 -6.83
C SER A 325 -6.79 -17.38 -7.53
N HIS A 326 -5.78 -18.24 -7.39
CA HIS A 326 -4.67 -18.25 -8.35
C HIS A 326 -5.17 -18.71 -9.72
N ILE A 327 -4.56 -18.21 -10.78
CA ILE A 327 -4.82 -18.56 -12.17
C ILE A 327 -3.52 -19.12 -12.75
N ILE A 328 -3.49 -20.43 -12.97
CA ILE A 328 -2.26 -21.16 -13.33
C ILE A 328 -1.73 -20.77 -14.71
N SER A 329 -2.60 -20.39 -15.66
CA SER A 329 -2.25 -20.14 -17.07
C SER A 329 -1.36 -18.91 -17.29
N ASP A 330 -1.48 -17.89 -16.44
CA ASP A 330 -0.74 -16.63 -16.53
C ASP A 330 -0.05 -16.24 -15.21
N ASP A 331 0.00 -17.18 -14.25
CA ASP A 331 0.57 -17.04 -12.91
C ASP A 331 0.10 -15.77 -12.20
N SER A 332 -1.22 -15.60 -12.17
CA SER A 332 -1.90 -14.38 -11.73
C SER A 332 -2.88 -14.65 -10.58
N MET A 333 -3.40 -13.58 -9.98
CA MET A 333 -4.35 -13.64 -8.87
C MET A 333 -5.66 -12.95 -9.21
N GLU A 334 -6.79 -13.60 -8.97
CA GLU A 334 -8.12 -13.03 -9.18
C GLU A 334 -8.98 -13.11 -7.91
N TRP A 335 -9.53 -11.97 -7.48
CA TRP A 335 -10.54 -11.89 -6.41
C TRP A 335 -11.92 -11.76 -7.05
N ARG A 336 -12.77 -12.77 -6.85
CA ARG A 336 -14.11 -12.86 -7.42
C ARG A 336 -15.15 -12.55 -6.35
N SER A 337 -16.13 -11.73 -6.71
CA SER A 337 -17.32 -11.36 -5.94
C SER A 337 -18.53 -11.35 -6.89
N PRO A 338 -19.78 -11.49 -6.40
CA PRO A 338 -20.96 -11.30 -7.25
C PRO A 338 -20.95 -9.95 -8.00
N ASP A 339 -20.54 -8.87 -7.33
CA ASP A 339 -20.59 -7.51 -7.89
C ASP A 339 -19.35 -7.10 -8.69
N TYR A 340 -18.19 -7.72 -8.41
CA TYR A 340 -16.90 -7.31 -8.97
C TYR A 340 -15.92 -8.48 -9.16
N THR A 341 -14.98 -8.31 -10.08
CA THR A 341 -13.80 -9.17 -10.22
C THR A 341 -12.56 -8.31 -10.31
N VAL A 342 -11.58 -8.52 -9.43
CA VAL A 342 -10.26 -7.87 -9.52
C VAL A 342 -9.25 -8.92 -9.97
N HIS A 343 -8.66 -8.75 -11.15
CA HIS A 343 -7.63 -9.61 -11.70
C HIS A 343 -6.30 -8.85 -11.70
N ARG A 344 -5.26 -9.46 -11.13
CA ARG A 344 -3.93 -8.90 -10.96
C ARG A 344 -2.89 -9.77 -11.64
N PHE A 345 -2.30 -9.25 -12.71
CA PHE A 345 -1.24 -9.90 -13.47
C PHE A 345 0.11 -9.84 -12.75
N LYS A 346 0.97 -10.82 -13.07
CA LYS A 346 2.32 -10.97 -12.53
C LYS A 346 3.23 -9.75 -12.76
N ASN A 347 3.00 -9.01 -13.84
CA ASN A 347 3.79 -7.82 -14.21
C ASN A 347 3.42 -6.54 -13.43
N GLY A 348 2.38 -6.56 -12.60
CA GLY A 348 1.89 -5.39 -11.86
C GLY A 348 0.57 -4.81 -12.37
N ASP A 349 0.13 -5.18 -13.57
CA ASP A 349 -1.08 -4.65 -14.19
C ASP A 349 -2.34 -5.21 -13.50
N THR A 350 -3.36 -4.38 -13.36
CA THR A 350 -4.62 -4.74 -12.72
C THR A 350 -5.81 -4.47 -13.63
N LYS A 351 -6.75 -5.40 -13.67
CA LYS A 351 -8.04 -5.27 -14.36
C LYS A 351 -9.17 -5.47 -13.36
N VAL A 352 -10.09 -4.51 -13.29
CA VAL A 352 -11.31 -4.60 -12.48
C VAL A 352 -12.50 -4.75 -13.43
N ARG A 353 -13.29 -5.80 -13.28
CA ARG A 353 -14.61 -5.93 -13.90
C ARG A 353 -15.67 -5.55 -12.86
N LEU A 354 -16.58 -4.67 -13.25
CA LEU A 354 -17.80 -4.34 -12.52
C LEU A 354 -18.91 -5.15 -13.18
N ASN A 355 -19.44 -6.15 -12.46
CA ASN A 355 -20.26 -7.19 -13.08
C ASN A 355 -21.65 -6.65 -13.46
N LEU A 356 -22.26 -5.84 -12.58
CA LEU A 356 -23.61 -5.29 -12.78
C LEU A 356 -23.74 -4.31 -13.96
N THR A 357 -22.67 -3.59 -14.31
CA THR A 357 -22.63 -2.62 -15.43
C THR A 357 -21.81 -3.13 -16.61
N ASP A 358 -21.41 -4.41 -16.58
CA ASP A 358 -20.51 -5.07 -17.53
C ASP A 358 -19.35 -4.18 -18.00
N THR A 359 -18.71 -3.50 -17.04
CA THR A 359 -17.69 -2.49 -17.30
C THR A 359 -16.32 -2.98 -16.87
N SER A 360 -15.36 -2.93 -17.79
CA SER A 360 -13.97 -3.33 -17.58
C SER A 360 -13.09 -2.09 -17.44
N ILE A 361 -12.34 -2.04 -16.34
CA ILE A 361 -11.39 -0.99 -16.00
C ILE A 361 -10.01 -1.62 -16.00
N THR A 362 -9.07 -1.09 -16.77
CA THR A 362 -7.69 -1.60 -16.84
C THR A 362 -6.74 -0.53 -16.35
N MET A 363 -5.78 -0.89 -15.50
CA MET A 363 -4.79 -0.02 -14.87
C MET A 363 -3.41 -0.66 -15.06
N LEU A 364 -2.55 -0.06 -15.88
CA LEU A 364 -1.21 -0.60 -16.18
C LEU A 364 -0.12 0.13 -15.40
N VAL A 365 0.97 -0.57 -15.07
CA VAL A 365 2.15 0.04 -14.40
C VAL A 365 2.86 1.08 -15.28
N MET A 366 2.69 1.01 -16.60
CA MET A 366 3.30 1.94 -17.57
C MET A 366 2.62 3.30 -17.68
N ASP A 367 1.84 3.71 -16.67
CA ASP A 367 1.07 4.95 -16.61
C ASP A 367 0.06 5.14 -17.75
N VAL A 368 -0.82 4.14 -17.87
CA VAL A 368 -2.03 4.20 -18.67
C VAL A 368 -3.16 3.40 -18.03
N GLY A 369 -4.37 3.91 -18.13
CA GLY A 369 -5.58 3.16 -17.80
C GLY A 369 -6.71 3.42 -18.78
N THR A 370 -7.68 2.51 -18.82
CA THR A 370 -8.81 2.54 -19.76
C THR A 370 -10.10 2.08 -19.09
N VAL A 371 -11.23 2.73 -19.36
CA VAL A 371 -12.57 2.20 -19.06
C VAL A 371 -13.19 1.71 -20.37
N LYS A 372 -13.80 0.52 -20.36
CA LYS A 372 -14.54 -0.05 -21.48
C LYS A 372 -15.85 -0.67 -21.00
N HIS A 373 -16.98 -0.25 -21.58
CA HIS A 373 -18.24 -1.00 -21.44
C HIS A 373 -18.21 -2.20 -22.40
N LEU A 374 -18.54 -3.38 -21.90
CA LEU A 374 -18.51 -4.62 -22.68
C LEU A 374 -19.86 -4.91 -23.36
N SER A 375 -20.96 -4.45 -22.76
CA SER A 375 -22.33 -4.58 -23.26
C SER A 375 -22.67 -3.63 -24.43
N ASN A 376 -21.95 -2.52 -24.60
CA ASN A 376 -22.14 -1.58 -25.71
C ASN A 376 -21.47 -2.08 -27.00
N SER A 377 -22.03 -3.13 -27.60
CA SER A 377 -21.60 -3.70 -28.90
C SER A 377 -22.26 -3.05 -30.13
N LEU A 378 -23.19 -2.10 -29.91
CA LEU A 378 -24.20 -1.71 -30.89
C LEU A 378 -23.77 -0.72 -31.98
N ASP A 379 -22.58 -0.13 -31.94
CA ASP A 379 -22.08 0.66 -33.06
C ASP A 379 -20.56 0.54 -33.25
N ARG A 380 -20.15 0.03 -34.42
CA ARG A 380 -18.73 -0.08 -34.84
C ARG A 380 -18.08 1.29 -35.08
N ARG A 381 -18.85 2.38 -35.07
CA ARG A 381 -18.37 3.77 -35.20
C ARG A 381 -17.96 4.40 -33.87
N LEU A 382 -18.33 3.82 -32.73
CA LEU A 382 -17.97 4.34 -31.42
C LEU A 382 -16.53 3.96 -31.02
N PRO A 383 -15.86 4.76 -30.16
CA PRO A 383 -14.51 4.45 -29.71
C PRO A 383 -14.41 3.11 -28.97
N LYS A 384 -13.24 2.46 -29.10
CA LYS A 384 -12.91 1.17 -28.45
C LYS A 384 -13.01 1.21 -26.91
N TYR A 385 -12.94 2.39 -26.32
CA TYR A 385 -12.92 2.67 -24.88
C TYR A 385 -13.87 3.83 -24.56
N CYS A 386 -14.46 3.85 -23.37
CA CYS A 386 -15.21 5.00 -22.87
C CYS A 386 -14.26 6.19 -22.61
N VAL A 387 -13.16 5.95 -21.90
CA VAL A 387 -12.09 6.92 -21.63
C VAL A 387 -10.75 6.21 -21.48
N GLU A 388 -9.67 6.95 -21.69
CA GLU A 388 -8.30 6.56 -21.33
C GLU A 388 -7.65 7.69 -20.49
N TRP A 389 -6.74 7.35 -19.57
CA TRP A 389 -5.98 8.31 -18.75
C TRP A 389 -4.52 7.87 -18.59
N GLY A 390 -3.72 8.72 -17.93
CA GLY A 390 -2.29 8.53 -17.73
C GLY A 390 -1.43 9.22 -18.79
N THR A 391 -0.13 9.35 -18.53
CA THR A 391 0.82 10.07 -19.39
C THR A 391 0.89 9.49 -20.80
N VAL A 392 0.81 8.16 -20.94
CA VAL A 392 0.87 7.50 -22.25
C VAL A 392 -0.41 7.77 -23.06
N ALA A 393 -1.59 7.73 -22.42
CA ALA A 393 -2.84 8.11 -23.09
C ALA A 393 -2.79 9.57 -23.56
N ARG A 394 -2.39 10.50 -22.70
CA ARG A 394 -2.27 11.93 -23.06
C ARG A 394 -1.30 12.18 -24.21
N LYS A 395 -0.16 11.49 -24.25
CA LYS A 395 0.77 11.55 -25.39
C LYS A 395 0.10 11.11 -26.69
N ARG A 396 -0.70 10.03 -26.69
CA ARG A 396 -1.48 9.62 -27.87
C ARG A 396 -2.55 10.65 -28.24
N SER A 397 -3.31 11.15 -27.27
CA SER A 397 -4.36 12.16 -27.49
C SER A 397 -3.80 13.45 -28.10
N ARG A 398 -2.63 13.94 -27.64
CA ARG A 398 -1.97 15.13 -28.21
C ARG A 398 -1.57 14.95 -29.68
N VAL A 399 -1.04 13.77 -30.05
CA VAL A 399 -0.70 13.46 -31.46
C VAL A 399 -1.93 13.49 -32.36
N ILE A 400 -3.09 13.05 -31.86
CA ILE A 400 -4.38 13.06 -32.60
C ILE A 400 -5.04 14.45 -32.56
N ALA A 401 -4.89 15.20 -31.47
CA ALA A 401 -5.47 16.53 -31.31
C ALA A 401 -4.76 17.59 -32.17
N ALA A 402 -3.45 17.44 -32.38
CA ALA A 402 -2.65 18.31 -33.25
C ALA A 402 -3.21 18.42 -34.68
N THR A 403 -3.98 17.43 -35.14
CA THR A 403 -4.68 17.45 -36.44
C THR A 403 -6.17 17.83 -36.35
N HIS A 404 -6.85 17.74 -35.19
CA HIS A 404 -8.34 17.80 -35.17
C HIS A 404 -9.08 18.45 -33.98
N SER A 405 -8.48 18.88 -32.85
CA SER A 405 -9.26 19.51 -31.74
C SER A 405 -8.51 20.64 -31.01
N ARG A 406 -9.18 21.78 -30.78
CA ARG A 406 -8.57 22.92 -30.08
C ARG A 406 -8.64 22.78 -28.56
N VAL A 407 -9.67 22.13 -28.00
CA VAL A 407 -9.76 21.84 -26.56
C VAL A 407 -8.63 20.92 -26.11
N LEU A 408 -8.40 19.81 -26.83
CA LEU A 408 -7.36 18.84 -26.46
C LEU A 408 -5.92 19.36 -26.70
N ASN A 409 -5.75 20.37 -27.55
CA ASN A 409 -4.44 21.03 -27.76
C ASN A 409 -4.02 21.98 -26.62
N GLN A 410 -4.88 22.22 -25.62
CA GLN A 410 -4.54 22.99 -24.41
C GLN A 410 -4.18 22.10 -23.20
N LEU A 411 -4.24 20.76 -23.36
CA LEU A 411 -3.85 19.77 -22.34
C LEU A 411 -2.37 19.38 -22.45
#